data_AF-A0A662GS06-F1
#
_entry.id   AF-A0A662GS06-F1
#
_cell.length_a   1.000
_cell.length_b   1.000
_cell.length_c   1.000
_cell.angle_alpha   90.00
_cell.angle_beta   90.00
_cell.angle_gamma   90.00
#
_symmetry.space_group_name_H-M   'P 1'
#
loop_
_entity.id
_entity.type
_entity.pdbx_description
1 polymer ?
#
loop_
_entity_poly.entity_id
_entity_poly.type
_entity_poly.pdbx_seq_one_letter_code
_entity_poly.pdbx_strand_id
1 'polypeptide(L)'
;MKKHEKLVLLLQLADLGALRKEIRISTRQIAEKMGISRQSAHRKLMELEREKLITRELITKGQLIKITSKGEDFLRSIYHELEILLGEVGVITLEGRVFTGLGEGAYYVSHPKYEKQFIEKLGFKPYPGTLNIRLVSESVKKRRKLELLPGIPIEGFTNEGRSYGNAKSFKAIINGAVRGGVLLIERTHYGPDVLEIIAPYYLRDRLNLKDGDLVRVDVVV
;
A
#
# COMPACT_ATOMS: atom_id res chain seq x y z
N MET A 1 31.35 -6.51 -0.61
CA MET A 1 30.64 -6.34 -1.90
C MET A 1 29.83 -5.05 -1.92
N LYS A 2 29.72 -4.33 -3.04
CA LYS A 2 28.84 -3.15 -3.13
C LYS A 2 27.36 -3.56 -3.10
N LYS A 3 26.46 -2.66 -2.67
CA LYS A 3 25.00 -2.92 -2.53
C LYS A 3 24.37 -3.47 -3.82
N HIS A 4 24.62 -2.81 -4.96
CA HIS A 4 24.08 -3.25 -6.26
C HIS A 4 24.61 -4.63 -6.69
N GLU A 5 25.87 -4.96 -6.40
CA GLU A 5 26.44 -6.27 -6.72
C GLU A 5 25.78 -7.40 -5.92
N LYS A 6 25.43 -7.14 -4.64
CA LYS A 6 24.65 -8.08 -3.81
C LYS A 6 23.26 -8.29 -4.37
N LEU A 7 22.57 -7.20 -4.70
CA LEU A 7 21.23 -7.23 -5.27
C LEU A 7 21.17 -8.09 -6.53
N VAL A 8 22.03 -7.81 -7.52
CA VAL A 8 22.01 -8.55 -8.79
C VAL A 8 22.26 -10.04 -8.57
N LEU A 9 23.23 -10.41 -7.73
CA LEU A 9 23.54 -11.81 -7.49
C LEU A 9 22.43 -12.53 -6.71
N LEU A 10 21.84 -11.89 -5.69
CA LEU A 10 20.72 -12.44 -4.94
C LEU A 10 19.47 -12.60 -5.81
N LEU A 11 19.17 -11.64 -6.69
CA LEU A 11 18.07 -11.74 -7.66
C LEU A 11 18.27 -12.93 -8.61
N GLN A 12 19.49 -13.14 -9.11
CA GLN A 12 19.77 -14.28 -9.99
C GLN A 12 19.61 -15.62 -9.28
N LEU A 13 20.00 -15.71 -8.01
CA LEU A 13 19.77 -16.91 -7.18
C LEU A 13 18.27 -17.09 -6.87
N ALA A 14 17.55 -16.00 -6.60
CA ALA A 14 16.11 -16.01 -6.35
C ALA A 14 15.31 -16.48 -7.57
N ASP A 15 15.66 -16.02 -8.78
CA ASP A 15 15.08 -16.44 -10.07
C ASP A 15 15.25 -17.95 -10.29
N LEU A 16 16.39 -18.51 -9.84
CA LEU A 16 16.64 -19.95 -9.86
C LEU A 16 15.88 -20.73 -8.77
N GLY A 17 15.16 -20.05 -7.89
CA GLY A 17 14.33 -20.64 -6.83
C GLY A 17 14.97 -20.69 -5.45
N ALA A 18 16.15 -20.08 -5.24
CA ALA A 18 16.91 -20.17 -3.98
C ALA A 18 16.22 -19.54 -2.77
N LEU A 19 15.16 -18.73 -2.97
CA LEU A 19 14.32 -18.21 -1.88
C LEU A 19 13.44 -19.30 -1.25
N ARG A 20 12.96 -20.26 -2.05
CA ARG A 20 11.98 -21.25 -1.60
C ARG A 20 12.64 -22.56 -1.17
N LYS A 21 13.73 -22.94 -1.82
CA LYS A 21 14.43 -24.22 -1.62
C LYS A 21 15.92 -24.09 -1.90
N GLU A 22 16.68 -25.08 -1.46
CA GLU A 22 18.06 -25.24 -1.90
C GLU A 22 18.12 -25.54 -3.40
N ILE A 23 19.00 -24.85 -4.10
CA ILE A 23 19.24 -25.03 -5.53
C ILE A 23 20.61 -25.63 -5.75
N ARG A 24 20.72 -26.58 -6.68
CA ARG A 24 22.00 -27.13 -7.12
C ARG A 24 22.50 -26.35 -8.33
N ILE A 25 23.66 -25.72 -8.19
CA ILE A 25 24.27 -24.93 -9.27
C ILE A 25 25.79 -24.95 -9.20
N SER A 26 26.49 -24.83 -10.33
CA SER A 26 27.95 -24.65 -10.36
C SER A 26 28.35 -23.18 -10.41
N THR A 27 29.56 -22.86 -9.93
CA THR A 27 30.13 -21.50 -10.08
C THR A 27 30.19 -21.06 -11.53
N ARG A 28 30.42 -22.00 -12.47
CA ARG A 28 30.44 -21.73 -13.91
C ARG A 28 29.07 -21.25 -14.42
N GLN A 29 27.99 -21.94 -14.05
CA GLN A 29 26.64 -21.54 -14.45
C GLN A 29 26.25 -20.17 -13.89
N ILE A 30 26.65 -19.86 -12.65
CA ILE A 30 26.44 -18.52 -12.07
C ILE A 30 27.23 -17.48 -12.84
N ALA A 31 28.48 -17.76 -13.17
CA ALA A 31 29.35 -16.85 -13.93
C ALA A 31 28.78 -16.53 -15.32
N GLU A 32 28.33 -17.57 -16.05
CA GLU A 32 27.68 -17.44 -17.36
C GLU A 32 26.40 -16.60 -17.27
N LYS A 33 25.55 -16.87 -16.28
CA LYS A 33 24.31 -16.10 -16.01
C LYS A 33 24.55 -14.64 -15.67
N MET A 34 25.66 -14.36 -15.00
CA MET A 34 26.04 -13.01 -14.54
C MET A 34 26.89 -12.26 -15.56
N GLY A 35 27.33 -12.89 -16.65
CA GLY A 35 28.25 -12.29 -17.62
C GLY A 35 29.63 -11.94 -17.03
N ILE A 36 30.11 -12.70 -16.04
CA ILE A 36 31.38 -12.44 -15.34
C ILE A 36 32.30 -13.66 -15.37
N SER A 37 33.57 -13.48 -14.99
CA SER A 37 34.51 -14.58 -14.85
C SER A 37 34.14 -15.52 -13.69
N ARG A 38 34.56 -16.80 -13.80
CA ARG A 38 34.33 -17.82 -12.75
C ARG A 38 34.94 -17.40 -11.41
N GLN A 39 36.12 -16.79 -11.42
CA GLN A 39 36.81 -16.30 -10.23
C GLN A 39 36.02 -15.17 -9.56
N SER A 40 35.45 -14.26 -10.36
CA SER A 40 34.60 -13.19 -9.85
C SER A 40 33.33 -13.73 -9.22
N ALA A 41 32.65 -14.68 -9.88
CA ALA A 41 31.46 -15.35 -9.32
C ALA A 41 31.77 -16.07 -8.01
N HIS A 42 32.89 -16.82 -7.95
CA HIS A 42 33.33 -17.49 -6.73
C HIS A 42 33.53 -16.50 -5.57
N ARG A 43 34.29 -15.43 -5.80
CA ARG A 43 34.55 -14.39 -4.79
C ARG A 43 33.26 -13.75 -4.28
N LYS A 44 32.33 -13.41 -5.18
CA LYS A 44 31.05 -12.79 -4.80
C LYS A 44 30.15 -13.72 -3.98
N LEU A 45 30.14 -15.02 -4.30
CA LEU A 45 29.41 -16.02 -3.50
C LEU A 45 30.00 -16.17 -2.09
N MET A 46 31.32 -16.22 -1.98
CA MET A 46 32.01 -16.22 -0.68
C MET A 46 31.67 -14.97 0.15
N GLU A 47 31.56 -13.81 -0.48
CA GLU A 47 31.17 -12.58 0.20
C GLU A 47 29.70 -12.61 0.69
N LEU A 48 28.75 -13.12 -0.11
CA LEU A 48 27.35 -13.28 0.35
C LEU A 48 27.23 -14.25 1.52
N GLU A 49 27.97 -15.37 1.47
CA GLU A 49 28.02 -16.37 2.53
C GLU A 49 28.63 -15.81 3.82
N ARG A 50 29.76 -15.11 3.72
CA ARG A 50 30.41 -14.43 4.85
C ARG A 50 29.47 -13.42 5.53
N GLU A 51 28.65 -12.74 4.74
CA GLU A 51 27.64 -11.80 5.24
C GLU A 51 26.36 -12.48 5.74
N LYS A 52 26.29 -13.82 5.67
CA LYS A 52 25.14 -14.67 6.04
C LYS A 52 23.89 -14.40 5.21
N LEU A 53 24.03 -13.90 3.98
CA LEU A 53 22.91 -13.64 3.06
C LEU A 53 22.48 -14.91 2.31
N ILE A 54 23.36 -15.90 2.24
CA ILE A 54 23.10 -17.23 1.68
C ILE A 54 23.76 -18.30 2.56
N THR A 55 23.25 -19.53 2.50
CA THR A 55 23.99 -20.72 2.90
C THR A 55 24.52 -21.43 1.65
N ARG A 56 25.69 -22.05 1.79
CA ARG A 56 26.32 -22.83 0.71
C ARG A 56 26.86 -24.14 1.25
N GLU A 57 26.68 -25.19 0.46
CA GLU A 57 27.30 -26.49 0.70
C GLU A 57 27.99 -26.96 -0.59
N LEU A 58 29.28 -27.30 -0.50
CA LEU A 58 30.04 -27.82 -1.64
C LEU A 58 29.75 -29.31 -1.83
N ILE A 59 29.46 -29.71 -3.07
CA ILE A 59 29.17 -31.10 -3.42
C ILE A 59 29.96 -31.52 -4.66
N THR A 60 30.07 -32.83 -4.91
CA THR A 60 30.87 -33.40 -6.02
C THR A 60 30.57 -32.83 -7.41
N LYS A 61 29.34 -32.34 -7.68
CA LYS A 61 29.04 -31.60 -8.92
C LYS A 61 28.37 -30.25 -8.63
N GLY A 62 29.12 -29.34 -8.02
CA GLY A 62 28.72 -27.94 -7.84
C GLY A 62 28.55 -27.57 -6.37
N GLN A 63 27.47 -26.88 -6.07
CA GLN A 63 27.15 -26.39 -4.74
C GLN A 63 25.62 -26.34 -4.58
N LEU A 64 25.17 -26.57 -3.35
CA LEU A 64 23.81 -26.25 -2.93
C LEU A 64 23.81 -24.83 -2.38
N ILE A 65 22.86 -24.02 -2.80
CA ILE A 65 22.71 -22.63 -2.34
C ILE A 65 21.26 -22.40 -1.91
N LYS A 66 21.07 -21.74 -0.78
CA LYS A 66 19.77 -21.20 -0.35
C LYS A 66 19.95 -19.76 0.14
N ILE A 67 18.99 -18.91 -0.17
CA ILE A 67 18.94 -17.56 0.39
C ILE A 67 18.44 -17.66 1.83
N THR A 68 19.16 -17.05 2.77
CA THR A 68 18.76 -17.03 4.18
C THR A 68 17.66 -16.00 4.40
N SER A 69 17.01 -16.03 5.57
CA SER A 69 16.08 -14.95 5.98
C SER A 69 16.74 -13.57 5.89
N LYS A 70 18.02 -13.44 6.28
CA LYS A 70 18.77 -12.19 6.16
C LYS A 70 18.96 -11.75 4.71
N GLY A 71 19.17 -12.69 3.78
CA GLY A 71 19.23 -12.39 2.35
C GLY A 71 17.88 -11.99 1.76
N GLU A 72 16.80 -12.61 2.23
CA GLU A 72 15.43 -12.22 1.88
C GLU A 72 15.09 -10.82 2.41
N ASP A 73 15.41 -10.53 3.67
CA ASP A 73 15.24 -9.20 4.28
C ASP A 73 16.01 -8.12 3.52
N PHE A 74 17.22 -8.44 3.04
CA PHE A 74 17.96 -7.54 2.16
C PHE A 74 17.17 -7.24 0.88
N LEU A 75 16.62 -8.25 0.19
CA LEU A 75 15.80 -8.04 -1.01
C LEU A 75 14.52 -7.24 -0.70
N ARG A 76 13.86 -7.54 0.43
CA ARG A 76 12.67 -6.80 0.90
C ARG A 76 12.97 -5.34 1.18
N SER A 77 14.14 -5.03 1.75
CA SER A 77 14.54 -3.64 2.01
C SER A 77 14.75 -2.84 0.72
N ILE A 78 15.29 -3.46 -0.32
CA ILE A 78 15.42 -2.85 -1.65
C ILE A 78 14.06 -2.65 -2.29
N TYR A 79 13.17 -3.64 -2.20
CA TYR A 79 11.81 -3.52 -2.70
C TYR A 79 11.08 -2.34 -2.05
N HIS A 80 11.15 -2.19 -0.73
CA HIS A 80 10.56 -1.05 -0.01
C HIS A 80 11.21 0.30 -0.38
N GLU A 81 12.52 0.33 -0.58
CA GLU A 81 13.23 1.53 -1.07
C GLU A 81 12.74 1.89 -2.49
N LEU A 82 12.53 0.90 -3.36
CA LEU A 82 11.94 1.10 -4.68
C LEU A 82 10.47 1.54 -4.61
N GLU A 83 9.64 0.98 -3.73
CA GLU A 83 8.26 1.43 -3.51
C GLU A 83 8.21 2.92 -3.14
N ILE A 84 9.10 3.37 -2.25
CA ILE A 84 9.23 4.78 -1.89
C ILE A 84 9.71 5.63 -3.08
N LEU A 85 10.79 5.21 -3.76
CA LEU A 85 11.43 5.99 -4.82
C LEU A 85 10.60 6.08 -6.10
N LEU A 86 9.89 5.00 -6.44
CA LEU A 86 9.01 4.92 -7.60
C LEU A 86 7.63 5.54 -7.30
N GLY A 87 7.34 5.87 -6.05
CA GLY A 87 6.06 6.45 -5.64
C GLY A 87 4.89 5.48 -5.79
N GLU A 88 5.16 4.17 -5.85
CA GLU A 88 4.14 3.12 -5.84
C GLU A 88 3.60 2.95 -4.41
N VAL A 89 2.88 3.96 -3.96
CA VAL A 89 1.80 3.74 -3.00
C VAL A 89 0.74 2.97 -3.77
N GLY A 90 0.26 1.83 -3.26
CA GLY A 90 -0.73 1.06 -4.00
C GLY A 90 -1.93 1.97 -4.27
N VAL A 91 -2.43 2.02 -5.50
CA VAL A 91 -3.65 2.78 -5.80
C VAL A 91 -4.78 1.81 -6.03
N ILE A 92 -5.81 1.92 -5.20
CA ILE A 92 -7.09 1.24 -5.43
C ILE A 92 -8.05 2.26 -6.04
N THR A 93 -8.32 2.11 -7.34
CA THR A 93 -9.34 2.91 -8.03
C THR A 93 -10.74 2.35 -7.75
N LEU A 94 -11.60 3.22 -7.24
CA LEU A 94 -13.02 2.99 -7.02
C LEU A 94 -13.84 3.93 -7.90
N GLU A 95 -14.97 3.44 -8.39
CA GLU A 95 -15.95 4.23 -9.14
C GLU A 95 -17.33 4.07 -8.51
N GLY A 96 -18.09 5.16 -8.50
CA GLY A 96 -19.45 5.17 -7.99
C GLY A 96 -20.23 6.39 -8.44
N ARG A 97 -21.56 6.33 -8.29
CA ARG A 97 -22.46 7.44 -8.63
C ARG A 97 -22.79 8.26 -7.40
N VAL A 98 -22.68 9.57 -7.53
CA VAL A 98 -23.02 10.53 -6.47
C VAL A 98 -24.49 10.40 -6.09
N PHE A 99 -24.78 10.49 -4.81
CA PHE A 99 -26.16 10.59 -4.32
C PHE A 99 -26.25 11.47 -3.08
N THR A 100 -27.42 12.06 -2.84
CA THR A 100 -27.72 12.78 -1.61
C THR A 100 -28.10 11.82 -0.49
N GLY A 101 -27.36 11.87 0.61
CA GLY A 101 -27.63 11.07 1.81
C GLY A 101 -28.51 11.79 2.85
N LEU A 102 -28.54 11.25 4.06
CA LEU A 102 -29.29 11.80 5.21
C LEU A 102 -28.78 13.15 5.75
N GLY A 103 -27.67 13.67 5.22
CA GLY A 103 -27.09 14.95 5.66
C GLY A 103 -26.30 14.90 6.97
N GLU A 104 -26.21 13.75 7.62
CA GLU A 104 -25.55 13.61 8.94
C GLU A 104 -24.02 13.77 8.88
N GLY A 105 -23.39 13.52 7.73
CA GLY A 105 -21.94 13.62 7.56
C GLY A 105 -21.38 14.99 7.98
N ALA A 106 -22.14 16.07 7.76
CA ALA A 106 -21.74 17.42 8.17
C ALA A 106 -21.54 17.52 9.69
N TYR A 107 -22.49 16.97 10.46
CA TYR A 107 -22.44 16.98 11.93
C TYR A 107 -21.19 16.26 12.48
N TYR A 108 -20.85 15.10 11.93
CA TYR A 108 -19.70 14.32 12.37
C TYR A 108 -18.37 14.95 11.92
N VAL A 109 -18.27 15.35 10.65
CA VAL A 109 -17.04 15.92 10.08
C VAL A 109 -16.67 17.24 10.76
N SER A 110 -17.66 18.06 11.14
CA SER A 110 -17.43 19.32 11.84
C SER A 110 -17.20 19.17 13.35
N HIS A 111 -17.32 17.97 13.93
CA HIS A 111 -17.13 17.81 15.38
C HIS A 111 -15.65 18.09 15.72
N PRO A 112 -15.33 18.99 16.68
CA PRO A 112 -13.95 19.42 16.95
C PRO A 112 -12.93 18.29 17.19
N LYS A 113 -13.35 17.19 17.83
CA LYS A 113 -12.50 16.02 18.11
C LYS A 113 -12.16 15.21 16.86
N TYR A 114 -13.04 15.15 15.87
CA TYR A 114 -12.74 14.55 14.56
C TYR A 114 -12.01 15.52 13.65
N GLU A 115 -12.45 16.79 13.60
CA GLU A 115 -11.80 17.83 12.79
C GLU A 115 -10.30 17.94 13.10
N LYS A 116 -9.94 17.94 14.40
CA LYS A 116 -8.55 17.94 14.85
C LYS A 116 -7.76 16.75 14.28
N GLN A 117 -8.33 15.54 14.34
CA GLN A 117 -7.67 14.35 13.80
C GLN A 117 -7.53 14.41 12.27
N PHE A 118 -8.49 14.96 11.55
CA PHE A 118 -8.37 15.13 10.10
C PHE A 118 -7.25 16.11 9.75
N ILE A 119 -7.13 17.22 10.47
CA ILE A 119 -6.05 18.19 10.26
C ILE A 119 -4.69 17.54 10.54
N GLU A 120 -4.54 16.87 11.69
CA GLU A 120 -3.27 16.26 12.11
C GLU A 120 -2.87 15.06 11.24
N LYS A 121 -3.81 14.18 10.90
CA LYS A 121 -3.52 12.89 10.24
C LYS A 121 -3.67 12.95 8.71
N LEU A 122 -4.57 13.77 8.18
CA LEU A 122 -4.80 13.92 6.73
C LEU A 122 -4.17 15.19 6.15
N GLY A 123 -3.83 16.18 6.99
CA GLY A 123 -3.14 17.39 6.58
C GLY A 123 -4.06 18.48 6.03
N PHE A 124 -5.38 18.39 6.27
CA PHE A 124 -6.34 19.41 5.85
C PHE A 124 -7.55 19.48 6.80
N LYS A 125 -8.14 20.67 6.91
CA LYS A 125 -9.47 20.85 7.52
C LYS A 125 -10.54 20.49 6.47
N PRO A 126 -11.41 19.50 6.72
CA PRO A 126 -12.46 19.14 5.77
C PRO A 126 -13.57 20.20 5.72
N TYR A 127 -14.22 20.32 4.55
CA TYR A 127 -15.51 20.96 4.43
C TYR A 127 -16.55 20.24 5.30
N PRO A 128 -17.50 20.92 5.95
CA PRO A 128 -18.53 20.30 6.77
C PRO A 128 -19.51 19.43 5.96
N GLY A 129 -19.12 18.19 5.69
CA GLY A 129 -19.93 17.22 4.96
C GLY A 129 -19.11 16.12 4.31
N THR A 130 -19.82 15.12 3.80
CA THR A 130 -19.26 14.03 2.99
C THR A 130 -19.89 14.03 1.61
N LEU A 131 -19.09 13.75 0.58
CA LEU A 131 -19.60 13.33 -0.72
C LEU A 131 -19.85 11.82 -0.65
N ASN A 132 -21.10 11.42 -0.85
CA ASN A 132 -21.48 10.02 -0.87
C ASN A 132 -21.55 9.53 -2.31
N ILE A 133 -20.91 8.38 -2.58
CA ILE A 133 -21.04 7.69 -3.86
C ILE A 133 -21.50 6.25 -3.63
N ARG A 134 -22.43 5.78 -4.47
CA ARG A 134 -22.80 4.37 -4.55
C ARG A 134 -21.91 3.68 -5.56
N LEU A 135 -21.06 2.79 -5.07
CA LEU A 135 -20.06 2.09 -5.84
C LEU A 135 -20.68 1.17 -6.88
N VAL A 136 -20.05 1.10 -8.06
CA VAL A 136 -20.34 0.05 -9.03
C VAL A 136 -19.89 -1.31 -8.52
N SER A 137 -20.51 -2.41 -9.00
CA SER A 137 -20.31 -3.75 -8.44
C SER A 137 -18.84 -4.22 -8.37
N GLU A 138 -18.01 -3.83 -9.35
CA GLU A 138 -16.57 -4.12 -9.32
C GLU A 138 -15.85 -3.38 -8.19
N SER A 139 -16.20 -2.10 -8.00
CA SER A 139 -15.63 -1.24 -6.96
C SER A 139 -16.04 -1.67 -5.55
N VAL A 140 -17.22 -2.28 -5.37
CA VAL A 140 -17.61 -2.89 -4.08
C VAL A 140 -16.61 -3.98 -3.67
N LYS A 141 -16.16 -4.82 -4.63
CA LYS A 141 -15.16 -5.87 -4.34
C LYS A 141 -13.80 -5.27 -3.99
N LYS A 142 -13.40 -4.18 -4.67
CA LYS A 142 -12.15 -3.47 -4.41
C LYS A 142 -12.18 -2.75 -3.05
N ARG A 143 -13.30 -2.12 -2.68
CA ARG A 143 -13.51 -1.47 -1.38
C ARG A 143 -13.28 -2.43 -0.21
N ARG A 144 -13.73 -3.69 -0.31
CA ARG A 144 -13.48 -4.70 0.74
C ARG A 144 -11.98 -4.91 1.05
N LYS A 145 -11.09 -4.65 0.10
CA LYS A 145 -9.64 -4.70 0.35
C LYS A 145 -9.20 -3.59 1.32
N LEU A 146 -9.80 -2.40 1.23
CA LEU A 146 -9.53 -1.28 2.14
C LEU A 146 -9.89 -1.60 3.59
N GLU A 147 -10.91 -2.43 3.82
CA GLU A 147 -11.31 -2.85 5.18
C GLU A 147 -10.20 -3.64 5.87
N LEU A 148 -9.45 -4.45 5.11
CA LEU A 148 -8.34 -5.28 5.61
C LEU A 148 -7.02 -4.52 5.77
N LEU A 149 -6.87 -3.38 5.10
CA LEU A 149 -5.67 -2.56 5.17
C LEU A 149 -5.66 -1.70 6.43
N PRO A 150 -4.50 -1.35 7.00
CA PRO A 150 -4.44 -0.60 8.26
C PRO A 150 -5.12 0.76 8.15
N GLY A 151 -4.88 1.50 7.06
CA GLY A 151 -5.37 2.86 6.87
C GLY A 151 -4.89 3.84 7.95
N ILE A 152 -5.47 5.03 7.95
CA ILE A 152 -5.22 6.09 8.93
C ILE A 152 -6.33 6.00 9.99
N PRO A 153 -6.04 5.59 11.23
CA PRO A 153 -7.07 5.44 12.26
C PRO A 153 -7.60 6.80 12.70
N ILE A 154 -8.92 6.92 12.77
CA ILE A 154 -9.65 8.07 13.32
C ILE A 154 -10.38 7.57 14.57
N GLU A 155 -9.90 7.99 15.73
CA GLU A 155 -10.35 7.48 17.01
C GLU A 155 -11.70 8.09 17.39
N GLY A 156 -12.60 7.21 17.81
CA GLY A 156 -13.85 7.58 18.47
C GLY A 156 -13.60 8.15 19.85
N PHE A 157 -14.66 8.67 20.47
CA PHE A 157 -14.60 9.30 21.78
C PHE A 157 -15.97 9.30 22.45
N THR A 158 -16.00 9.64 23.74
CA THR A 158 -17.24 9.94 24.45
C THR A 158 -17.34 11.45 24.68
N ASN A 159 -18.54 12.00 24.54
CA ASN A 159 -18.84 13.38 24.89
C ASN A 159 -20.26 13.47 25.47
N GLU A 160 -20.42 14.05 26.65
CA GLU A 160 -21.72 14.27 27.31
C GLU A 160 -22.65 13.03 27.33
N GLY A 161 -22.07 11.86 27.63
CA GLY A 161 -22.82 10.59 27.68
C GLY A 161 -23.11 9.95 26.32
N ARG A 162 -22.77 10.61 25.19
CA ARG A 162 -22.85 10.04 23.84
C ARG A 162 -21.51 9.46 23.40
N SER A 163 -21.53 8.25 22.86
CA SER A 163 -20.35 7.59 22.26
C SER A 163 -20.30 7.82 20.75
N TYR A 164 -19.11 8.17 20.26
CA TYR A 164 -18.77 8.40 18.86
C TYR A 164 -17.82 7.28 18.41
N GLY A 165 -18.13 6.60 17.31
CA GLY A 165 -17.42 5.40 16.87
C GLY A 165 -16.06 5.69 16.22
N ASN A 166 -15.23 4.67 16.01
CA ASN A 166 -14.01 4.87 15.23
C ASN A 166 -14.32 4.91 13.73
N ALA A 167 -13.37 5.44 12.98
CA ALA A 167 -13.33 5.31 11.53
C ALA A 167 -11.89 5.02 11.08
N LYS A 168 -11.76 4.54 9.86
CA LYS A 168 -10.49 4.38 9.16
C LYS A 168 -10.52 5.27 7.93
N SER A 169 -9.46 6.02 7.68
CA SER A 169 -9.37 6.90 6.53
C SER A 169 -8.21 6.53 5.60
N PHE A 170 -8.35 6.85 4.33
CA PHE A 170 -7.30 6.71 3.32
C PHE A 170 -7.22 8.00 2.53
N LYS A 171 -6.00 8.46 2.21
CA LYS A 171 -5.82 9.60 1.31
C LYS A 171 -6.31 9.22 -0.08
N ALA A 172 -6.93 10.17 -0.78
CA ALA A 172 -7.50 9.89 -2.09
C ALA A 172 -7.38 11.08 -3.04
N ILE A 173 -7.41 10.78 -4.34
CA ILE A 173 -7.58 11.74 -5.42
C ILE A 173 -8.94 11.51 -6.07
N ILE A 174 -9.78 12.53 -6.07
CA ILE A 174 -11.14 12.51 -6.62
C ILE A 174 -11.09 13.10 -8.04
N ASN A 175 -11.58 12.35 -9.02
CA ASN A 175 -11.57 12.68 -10.45
C ASN A 175 -10.21 13.17 -10.96
N GLY A 176 -9.11 12.61 -10.43
CA GLY A 176 -7.74 13.01 -10.80
C GLY A 176 -7.35 14.45 -10.40
N ALA A 177 -8.22 15.20 -9.73
CA ALA A 177 -8.09 16.65 -9.59
C ALA A 177 -8.05 17.14 -8.14
N VAL A 178 -8.87 16.56 -7.25
CA VAL A 178 -9.02 17.06 -5.88
C VAL A 178 -8.46 16.06 -4.89
N ARG A 179 -7.57 16.52 -4.00
CA ARG A 179 -7.11 15.74 -2.86
C ARG A 179 -8.19 15.68 -1.79
N GLY A 180 -8.38 14.50 -1.20
CA GLY A 180 -9.31 14.28 -0.10
C GLY A 180 -8.97 13.02 0.69
N GLY A 181 -9.95 12.55 1.44
CA GLY A 181 -9.89 11.31 2.21
C GLY A 181 -11.15 10.49 2.02
N VAL A 182 -11.01 9.18 1.89
CA VAL A 182 -12.10 8.21 2.01
C VAL A 182 -12.28 7.86 3.47
N LEU A 183 -13.53 7.72 3.92
CA LEU A 183 -13.87 7.27 5.27
C LEU A 183 -14.54 5.89 5.22
N LEU A 184 -14.03 4.98 6.04
CA LEU A 184 -14.67 3.72 6.40
C LEU A 184 -15.10 3.82 7.87
N ILE A 185 -16.38 4.10 8.08
CA ILE A 185 -16.95 4.33 9.41
C ILE A 185 -17.45 3.01 9.98
N GLU A 186 -17.07 2.66 11.22
CA GLU A 186 -17.47 1.40 11.86
C GLU A 186 -18.98 1.29 12.08
N ARG A 187 -19.62 2.44 12.39
CA ARG A 187 -21.06 2.55 12.63
C ARG A 187 -21.66 3.53 11.62
N THR A 188 -22.13 3.01 10.49
CA THR A 188 -22.78 3.80 9.43
C THR A 188 -24.19 3.26 9.13
N HIS A 189 -25.05 4.14 8.63
CA HIS A 189 -26.38 3.78 8.13
C HIS A 189 -26.34 3.14 6.73
N TYR A 190 -25.18 3.17 6.06
CA TYR A 190 -25.03 2.64 4.71
C TYR A 190 -24.32 1.29 4.65
N GLY A 191 -24.64 0.53 3.59
CA GLY A 191 -24.02 -0.76 3.31
C GLY A 191 -22.61 -0.67 2.69
N PRO A 192 -22.01 -1.82 2.36
CA PRO A 192 -20.67 -1.90 1.75
C PRO A 192 -20.62 -1.33 0.32
N ASP A 193 -21.74 -0.94 -0.25
CA ASP A 193 -21.83 -0.27 -1.55
C ASP A 193 -21.67 1.25 -1.49
N VAL A 194 -21.62 1.88 -0.31
CA VAL A 194 -21.50 3.35 -0.19
C VAL A 194 -20.13 3.77 0.31
N LEU A 195 -19.45 4.64 -0.45
CA LEU A 195 -18.20 5.27 -0.04
C LEU A 195 -18.45 6.73 0.36
N GLU A 196 -17.92 7.13 1.51
CA GLU A 196 -17.99 8.51 1.99
C GLU A 196 -16.64 9.19 1.81
N ILE A 197 -16.64 10.41 1.26
CA ILE A 197 -15.43 11.14 0.89
C ILE A 197 -15.45 12.52 1.53
N ILE A 198 -14.35 12.90 2.18
CA ILE A 198 -14.11 14.24 2.72
C ILE A 198 -13.01 14.94 1.93
N ALA A 199 -13.09 16.26 1.84
CA ALA A 199 -12.11 17.11 1.16
C ALA A 199 -12.12 18.50 1.81
N PRO A 200 -11.08 19.32 1.63
CA PRO A 200 -11.08 20.70 2.12
C PRO A 200 -12.09 21.63 1.42
N TYR A 201 -12.72 21.15 0.35
CA TYR A 201 -13.68 21.91 -0.45
C TYR A 201 -15.01 21.17 -0.55
N TYR A 202 -16.08 21.92 -0.81
CA TYR A 202 -17.35 21.35 -1.20
C TYR A 202 -17.23 20.71 -2.59
N LEU A 203 -17.16 19.38 -2.63
CA LEU A 203 -16.82 18.63 -3.85
C LEU A 203 -17.84 18.79 -4.97
N ARG A 204 -19.13 18.97 -4.64
CA ARG A 204 -20.17 19.16 -5.66
C ARG A 204 -19.94 20.44 -6.46
N ASP A 205 -19.66 21.55 -5.80
CA ASP A 205 -19.35 22.79 -6.51
C ASP A 205 -17.99 22.71 -7.20
N ARG A 206 -16.98 22.18 -6.51
CA ARG A 206 -15.60 22.15 -7.03
C ARG A 206 -15.44 21.30 -8.28
N LEU A 207 -16.22 20.23 -8.39
CA LEU A 207 -16.18 19.28 -9.51
C LEU A 207 -17.45 19.32 -10.37
N ASN A 208 -18.35 20.29 -10.11
CA ASN A 208 -19.64 20.45 -10.78
C ASN A 208 -20.48 19.15 -10.82
N LEU A 209 -20.57 18.46 -9.67
CA LEU A 209 -21.23 17.16 -9.53
C LEU A 209 -22.70 17.29 -9.10
N LYS A 210 -23.54 16.46 -9.71
CA LYS A 210 -24.96 16.25 -9.40
C LYS A 210 -25.21 14.81 -9.01
N ASP A 211 -26.38 14.55 -8.43
CA ASP A 211 -26.80 13.19 -8.16
C ASP A 211 -26.87 12.37 -9.45
N GLY A 212 -26.35 11.15 -9.40
CA GLY A 212 -26.20 10.26 -10.55
C GLY A 212 -24.85 10.37 -11.28
N ASP A 213 -24.08 11.44 -11.08
CA ASP A 213 -22.80 11.61 -11.77
C ASP A 213 -21.78 10.56 -11.33
N LEU A 214 -21.03 10.03 -12.30
CA LEU A 214 -19.98 9.06 -12.05
C LEU A 214 -18.72 9.78 -11.53
N VAL A 215 -18.18 9.28 -10.43
CA VAL A 215 -16.96 9.78 -9.81
C VAL A 215 -15.95 8.64 -9.69
N ARG A 216 -14.72 8.93 -10.08
CA ARG A 216 -13.56 8.08 -9.88
C ARG A 216 -12.78 8.56 -8.66
N VAL A 217 -12.41 7.62 -7.78
CA VAL A 217 -11.66 7.88 -6.56
C VAL A 217 -10.45 6.95 -6.54
N ASP A 218 -9.27 7.53 -6.67
CA ASP A 218 -8.00 6.82 -6.57
C ASP A 218 -7.53 6.86 -5.11
N VAL A 219 -7.69 5.74 -4.41
CA VAL A 219 -7.36 5.60 -2.98
C VAL A 219 -5.91 5.15 -2.83
N VAL A 220 -5.15 5.92 -2.08
CA VAL A 220 -3.74 5.71 -1.76
C VAL A 220 -3.67 4.71 -0.60
N VAL A 221 -3.12 3.52 -0.84
CA VAL A 221 -3.02 2.39 0.11
C VAL A 221 -1.59 1.96 0.43
#